data_AF-A0A366LVC7-F1
#
_entry.id   AF-A0A366LVC7-F1
#
_cell.length_a   1.000
_cell.length_b   1.000
_cell.length_c   1.000
_cell.angle_alpha   90.00
_cell.angle_beta   90.00
_cell.angle_gamma   90.00
#
_symmetry.space_group_name_H-M   'P 1'
#
loop_
_entity.id
_entity.type
_entity.pdbx_description
1 polymer ?
#
loop_
_entity_poly.entity_id
_entity_poly.type
_entity_poly.pdbx_seq_one_letter_code
_entity_poly.pdbx_strand_id
1 'polypeptide(L)'
;MNLEFQYLGDVYRGLATLHVAAKSSDPATRGPLRQEALGYFKSAARTLGSSVIAVDQVGLFDRENTVLHPQRVPWLSAAAGEVAAGMYDLHVGGGGGSSGPRGPVAAMRHFDEAYKSFTTATLAGR
;
A
#
# COMPACT_ATOMS: atom_id res chain seq x y z
N MET A 1 7.47 11.96 -17.72
CA MET A 1 6.60 10.98 -17.05
C MET A 1 6.20 11.57 -15.72
N ASN A 2 4.91 11.59 -15.37
CA ASN A 2 4.45 12.19 -14.11
C ASN A 2 4.79 11.22 -12.96
N LEU A 3 5.59 11.69 -11.99
CA LEU A 3 6.04 10.90 -10.83
C LEU A 3 4.86 10.38 -10.01
N GLU A 4 3.76 11.12 -9.95
CA GLU A 4 2.54 10.71 -9.26
C GLU A 4 1.92 9.46 -9.90
N PHE A 5 1.81 9.41 -11.23
CA PHE A 5 1.30 8.23 -11.93
C PHE A 5 2.21 7.01 -11.77
N GLN A 6 3.53 7.22 -11.71
CA GLN A 6 4.47 6.13 -11.46
C GLN A 6 4.32 5.58 -10.04
N TYR A 7 4.27 6.47 -9.04
CA TYR A 7 4.02 6.11 -7.66
C TYR A 7 2.74 5.29 -7.52
N LEU A 8 1.61 5.82 -8.00
CA LEU A 8 0.31 5.15 -7.92
C LEU A 8 0.32 3.80 -8.66
N GLY A 9 0.96 3.74 -9.83
CA GLY A 9 1.11 2.50 -10.60
C GLY A 9 1.87 1.42 -9.84
N ASP A 10 2.97 1.79 -9.18
CA ASP A 10 3.78 0.83 -8.42
C ASP A 10 3.09 0.40 -7.12
N VAL A 11 2.38 1.30 -6.42
CA VAL A 11 1.54 0.90 -5.26
C VAL A 11 0.45 -0.09 -5.68
N TYR A 12 -0.25 0.20 -6.78
CA TYR A 12 -1.29 -0.68 -7.30
C TYR A 12 -0.74 -2.06 -7.66
N ARG A 13 0.40 -2.13 -8.37
CA ARG A 13 1.06 -3.39 -8.72
C ARG A 13 1.46 -4.18 -7.47
N GLY A 14 2.04 -3.52 -6.47
CA GLY A 14 2.37 -4.16 -5.19
C GLY A 14 1.16 -4.80 -4.52
N LEU A 15 0.04 -4.07 -4.40
CA LEU A 15 -1.21 -4.58 -3.82
C LEU A 15 -1.83 -5.71 -4.67
N ALA A 16 -1.81 -5.60 -6.00
CA ALA A 16 -2.29 -6.63 -6.90
C ALA A 16 -1.46 -7.92 -6.79
N THR A 17 -0.13 -7.82 -6.70
CA THR A 17 0.74 -8.98 -6.50
C THR A 17 0.53 -9.61 -5.12
N LEU A 18 0.30 -8.82 -4.07
CA LEU A 18 -0.12 -9.34 -2.75
C LEU A 18 -1.43 -10.12 -2.82
N HIS A 19 -2.40 -9.65 -3.62
CA HIS A 19 -3.64 -10.37 -3.85
C HIS A 19 -3.41 -11.76 -4.47
N VAL A 20 -2.55 -11.84 -5.48
CA VAL A 20 -2.19 -13.11 -6.11
C VAL A 20 -1.45 -14.02 -5.11
N ALA A 21 -0.52 -13.46 -4.32
CA ALA A 21 0.19 -14.22 -3.28
C ALA A 21 -0.77 -14.80 -2.23
N ALA A 22 -1.77 -14.02 -1.81
CA ALA A 22 -2.77 -14.44 -0.83
C ALA A 22 -3.70 -15.55 -1.36
N LYS A 23 -3.94 -15.60 -2.67
CA LYS A 23 -4.74 -16.66 -3.32
C LYS A 23 -3.95 -17.93 -3.62
N SER A 24 -2.62 -17.86 -3.63
CA SER A 24 -1.78 -19.04 -3.87
C SER A 24 -1.77 -19.96 -2.64
N SER A 25 -2.11 -21.23 -2.83
CA SER A 25 -1.96 -22.29 -1.81
C SER A 25 -0.54 -22.84 -1.74
N ASP A 26 0.26 -22.69 -2.81
CA ASP A 26 1.64 -23.15 -2.89
C ASP A 26 2.61 -22.19 -2.17
N PRO A 27 3.31 -22.64 -1.10
CA PRO A 27 4.32 -21.86 -0.41
C PRO A 27 5.50 -21.46 -1.30
N ALA A 28 5.88 -22.32 -2.26
CA ALA A 28 7.00 -22.06 -3.17
C ALA A 28 6.70 -20.89 -4.12
N THR A 29 5.42 -20.66 -4.42
CA THR A 29 4.95 -19.50 -5.21
C THR A 29 4.66 -18.28 -4.34
N ARG A 30 4.15 -18.47 -3.10
CA ARG A 30 3.75 -17.37 -2.21
C ARG A 30 4.92 -16.48 -1.79
N GLY A 31 6.05 -17.07 -1.42
CA GLY A 31 7.25 -16.32 -1.00
C GLY A 31 7.77 -15.37 -2.08
N PRO A 32 8.05 -15.87 -3.30
CA PRO A 32 8.49 -15.04 -4.43
C PRO A 32 7.52 -13.91 -4.78
N LEU A 33 6.20 -14.17 -4.82
CA LEU A 33 5.21 -13.12 -5.10
C LEU A 33 5.23 -11.99 -4.06
N ARG A 34 5.41 -12.34 -2.77
CA ARG A 34 5.56 -11.31 -1.72
C ARG A 34 6.83 -10.48 -1.89
N GLN A 35 7.93 -11.10 -2.34
CA GLN A 35 9.16 -10.36 -2.65
C GLN A 35 9.00 -9.46 -3.88
N GLU A 36 8.25 -9.92 -4.88
CA GLU A 36 7.93 -9.11 -6.06
C GLU A 36 7.06 -7.89 -5.67
N ALA A 37 6.03 -8.10 -4.85
CA ALA A 37 5.21 -7.01 -4.31
C ALA A 37 6.06 -5.97 -3.56
N LEU A 38 6.95 -6.43 -2.68
CA LEU A 38 7.93 -5.58 -2.01
C LEU A 38 8.82 -4.82 -2.99
N GLY A 39 9.19 -5.42 -4.13
CA GLY A 39 9.93 -4.78 -5.21
C GLY A 39 9.20 -3.56 -5.78
N TYR A 40 7.90 -3.70 -6.06
CA TYR A 40 7.06 -2.58 -6.50
C TYR A 40 6.93 -1.50 -5.42
N PHE A 41 6.69 -1.87 -4.15
CA PHE A 41 6.62 -0.87 -3.07
C PHE A 41 7.93 -0.11 -2.87
N LYS A 42 9.09 -0.79 -3.00
CA LYS A 42 10.41 -0.14 -2.99
C LYS A 42 10.61 0.79 -4.19
N SER A 43 10.00 0.47 -5.34
CA SER A 43 10.02 1.36 -6.51
C SER A 43 9.18 2.61 -6.25
N ALA A 44 7.97 2.45 -5.74
CA ALA A 44 7.11 3.55 -5.32
C ALA A 44 7.80 4.44 -4.26
N ALA A 45 8.41 3.86 -3.24
CA ALA A 45 9.16 4.59 -2.22
C ALA A 45 10.33 5.39 -2.82
N ARG A 46 11.03 4.83 -3.82
CA ARG A 46 12.09 5.55 -4.56
C ARG A 46 11.53 6.75 -5.35
N THR A 47 10.34 6.61 -5.94
CA THR A 47 9.67 7.72 -6.65
C THR A 47 9.33 8.88 -5.71
N LEU A 48 9.04 8.61 -4.44
CA LEU A 48 8.79 9.66 -3.43
C LEU A 48 10.03 10.45 -3.04
N GLY A 49 11.24 9.95 -3.33
CA GLY A 49 12.48 10.66 -3.02
C GLY A 49 12.62 10.88 -1.52
N SER A 50 12.56 12.14 -1.06
CA SER A 50 12.56 12.53 0.37
C SER A 50 11.16 12.82 0.94
N SER A 51 10.13 12.83 0.09
CA SER A 51 8.77 13.20 0.45
C SER A 51 8.10 12.12 1.32
N VAL A 52 7.29 12.57 2.27
CA VAL A 52 6.43 11.69 3.07
C VAL A 52 5.00 11.86 2.58
N ILE A 53 4.25 10.76 2.53
CA ILE A 53 2.85 10.79 2.16
C ILE A 53 2.02 11.01 3.40
N ALA A 54 1.15 12.00 3.34
CA ALA A 54 0.07 12.19 4.30
C ALA A 54 -1.25 11.73 3.66
N VAL A 55 -2.07 11.03 4.45
CA VAL A 55 -3.44 10.68 4.05
C VAL A 55 -4.34 11.79 4.59
N ASP A 56 -4.84 12.66 3.71
CA ASP A 56 -5.77 13.73 4.09
C ASP A 56 -7.22 13.26 3.94
N GLN A 57 -7.63 12.89 2.72
CA GLN A 57 -8.95 12.36 2.44
C GLN A 57 -8.86 11.12 1.56
N VAL A 58 -9.73 10.15 1.85
CA VAL A 58 -9.95 8.98 1.01
C VAL A 58 -11.37 9.02 0.48
N GLY A 59 -11.60 8.37 -0.65
CA GLY A 59 -12.89 8.44 -1.32
C GLY A 59 -13.08 7.30 -2.30
N LEU A 60 -14.30 7.21 -2.83
CA LEU A 60 -14.61 6.30 -3.92
C LEU A 60 -14.50 7.06 -5.22
N PHE A 61 -13.87 6.42 -6.21
CA PHE A 61 -13.86 6.93 -7.57
C PHE A 61 -15.16 6.51 -8.25
N ASP A 62 -16.02 7.49 -8.55
CA ASP A 62 -17.17 7.27 -9.42
C ASP A 62 -16.65 7.16 -10.86
N ARG A 63 -16.70 5.93 -11.39
CA ARG A 63 -16.18 5.62 -12.72
C ARG A 63 -17.06 6.18 -13.83
N GLU A 64 -18.36 6.33 -13.60
CA GLU A 64 -19.31 6.82 -14.60
C GLU A 64 -19.12 8.34 -14.81
N ASN A 65 -18.94 9.06 -13.71
CA ASN A 65 -18.77 10.51 -13.75
C ASN A 65 -17.30 10.96 -13.76
N THR A 66 -16.36 10.04 -13.58
CA THR A 66 -14.91 10.31 -13.45
C THR A 66 -14.55 11.26 -12.30
N VAL A 67 -15.37 11.27 -11.25
CA VAL A 67 -15.20 12.16 -10.09
C VAL A 67 -14.72 11.36 -8.88
N LEU A 68 -13.73 11.90 -8.17
CA LEU A 68 -13.35 11.42 -6.85
C LEU A 68 -14.31 12.05 -5.83
N HIS A 69 -15.09 11.22 -5.14
CA HIS A 69 -15.93 11.68 -4.03
C HIS A 69 -15.22 11.36 -2.72
N PRO A 70 -14.64 12.35 -2.01
CA PRO A 70 -14.14 12.13 -0.67
C PRO A 70 -15.28 11.65 0.22
N GLN A 71 -15.07 10.52 0.88
CA GLN A 71 -16.04 9.95 1.79
C GLN A 71 -15.33 9.60 3.08
N ARG A 72 -15.96 9.90 4.22
CA ARG A 72 -15.48 9.42 5.51
C ARG A 72 -15.83 7.94 5.63
N VAL A 73 -14.98 7.10 5.03
CA VAL A 73 -15.06 5.65 5.12
C VAL A 73 -13.94 5.19 6.04
N PRO A 74 -14.20 4.95 7.34
CA PRO A 74 -13.14 4.74 8.32
C PRO A 74 -12.19 3.59 7.97
N TRP A 75 -12.72 2.52 7.37
CA TRP A 75 -11.91 1.38 6.94
C TRP A 75 -10.95 1.75 5.80
N LEU A 76 -11.37 2.64 4.91
CA LEU A 76 -10.56 3.10 3.79
C LEU A 76 -9.46 4.04 4.27
N SER A 77 -9.77 4.91 5.25
CA SER A 77 -8.78 5.80 5.88
C SER A 77 -7.73 4.99 6.63
N ALA A 78 -8.14 3.93 7.35
CA ALA A 78 -7.21 3.04 8.03
C ALA A 78 -6.31 2.29 7.03
N ALA A 79 -6.88 1.72 5.96
CA ALA A 79 -6.12 1.02 4.93
C ALA A 79 -5.09 1.95 4.24
N ALA A 80 -5.48 3.19 3.94
CA ALA A 80 -4.57 4.19 3.38
C ALA A 80 -3.47 4.57 4.39
N GLY A 81 -3.80 4.68 5.68
CA GLY A 81 -2.84 4.91 6.76
C GLY A 81 -1.78 3.82 6.84
N GLU A 82 -2.19 2.55 6.70
CA GLU A 82 -1.27 1.41 6.63
C GLU A 82 -0.35 1.48 5.39
N VAL A 83 -0.88 1.86 4.22
CA VAL A 83 -0.02 2.09 3.02
C VAL A 83 1.00 3.19 3.29
N ALA A 84 0.59 4.31 3.88
CA ALA A 84 1.50 5.42 4.20
C ALA A 84 2.56 5.02 5.24
N ALA A 85 2.20 4.23 6.26
CA ALA A 85 3.14 3.69 7.24
C ALA A 85 4.14 2.73 6.58
N GLY A 86 3.69 1.85 5.69
CA GLY A 86 4.57 0.96 4.93
C GLY A 86 5.55 1.73 4.03
N MET A 87 5.09 2.79 3.36
CA MET A 87 5.97 3.67 2.59
C MET A 87 6.97 4.40 3.48
N TYR A 88 6.54 4.88 4.65
CA TYR A 88 7.43 5.49 5.63
C TYR A 88 8.53 4.52 6.09
N ASP A 89 8.18 3.27 6.38
CA ASP A 89 9.14 2.23 6.79
C ASP A 89 10.14 1.85 5.69
N LEU A 90 9.74 1.94 4.41
CA LEU A 90 10.65 1.77 3.27
C LEU A 90 11.51 3.01 3.01
N HIS A 91 10.97 4.19 3.30
CA HIS A 91 11.60 5.48 3.03
C HIS A 91 12.66 5.82 4.08
N VAL A 92 12.33 5.67 5.36
CA VAL A 92 13.24 5.99 6.47
C VAL A 92 14.18 4.81 6.73
N GLY A 93 15.14 4.62 5.81
CA GLY A 93 16.36 3.88 6.12
C GLY A 93 17.17 4.63 7.18
N GLY A 94 17.01 4.30 8.45
CA GLY A 94 18.04 4.55 9.49
C GLY A 94 18.14 5.95 10.14
N GLY A 95 17.22 6.90 9.91
CA GLY A 95 17.23 8.21 10.59
C GLY A 95 16.24 8.28 11.77
N GLY A 96 16.75 8.31 13.00
CA GLY A 96 15.99 8.13 14.26
C GLY A 96 14.76 9.03 14.44
N GLY A 97 13.69 8.45 15.02
CA GLY A 97 12.51 9.22 15.45
C GLY A 97 11.26 8.40 15.81
N SER A 98 11.15 7.13 15.38
CA SER A 98 10.03 6.25 15.73
C SER A 98 10.58 4.98 16.42
N SER A 99 10.01 4.66 17.58
CA SER A 99 10.47 3.60 18.50
C SER A 99 10.03 2.19 18.10
N GLY A 100 9.84 1.93 16.82
CA GLY A 100 9.37 0.64 16.28
C GLY A 100 10.35 -0.03 15.32
N PRO A 101 10.17 -1.33 15.01
CA PRO A 101 10.92 -2.00 13.96
C PRO A 101 10.66 -1.31 12.61
N ARG A 102 11.71 -1.09 11.82
CA ARG A 102 11.68 -0.41 10.51
C ARG A 102 12.21 -1.30 9.41
N GLY A 103 12.09 -0.82 8.17
CA GLY A 103 12.64 -1.48 6.99
C GLY A 103 11.69 -2.49 6.35
N PRO A 104 12.18 -3.30 5.39
CA PRO A 104 11.30 -4.07 4.50
C PRO A 104 10.34 -5.03 5.20
N VAL A 105 10.73 -5.60 6.34
CA VAL A 105 9.87 -6.51 7.10
C VAL A 105 8.72 -5.76 7.78
N ALA A 106 9.01 -4.62 8.40
CA ALA A 106 8.00 -3.77 9.04
C ALA A 106 7.03 -3.20 7.99
N ALA A 107 7.57 -2.71 6.88
CA ALA A 107 6.78 -2.22 5.76
C ALA A 107 5.83 -3.28 5.20
N MET A 108 6.29 -4.52 5.00
CA MET A 108 5.44 -5.60 4.50
C MET A 108 4.28 -5.94 5.44
N ARG A 109 4.47 -5.81 6.76
CA ARG A 109 3.37 -5.99 7.72
C ARG A 109 2.28 -4.93 7.51
N HIS A 110 2.66 -3.67 7.31
CA HIS A 110 1.72 -2.59 7.02
C HIS A 110 0.98 -2.83 5.69
N PHE A 111 1.68 -3.24 4.63
CA PHE A 111 1.02 -3.55 3.35
C PHE A 111 0.07 -4.75 3.44
N ASP A 112 0.39 -5.76 4.26
CA ASP A 112 -0.52 -6.89 4.51
C ASP A 112 -1.80 -6.44 5.25
N GLU A 113 -1.69 -5.58 6.25
CA GLU A 113 -2.86 -5.05 6.98
C GLU A 113 -3.73 -4.15 6.09
N ALA A 114 -3.11 -3.33 5.24
CA ALA A 114 -3.82 -2.58 4.21
C ALA A 114 -4.62 -3.52 3.29
N TYR A 115 -3.96 -4.56 2.75
CA TYR A 115 -4.59 -5.55 1.87
C TYR A 115 -5.74 -6.30 2.56
N LYS A 116 -5.55 -6.71 3.81
CA LYS A 116 -6.59 -7.36 4.62
C LYS A 116 -7.80 -6.44 4.80
N SER A 117 -7.57 -5.16 5.04
CA SER A 117 -8.64 -4.16 5.17
C SER A 117 -9.43 -4.01 3.87
N PHE A 118 -8.75 -3.88 2.73
CA PHE A 118 -9.40 -3.80 1.41
C PHE A 118 -10.26 -5.02 1.10
N THR A 119 -9.75 -6.22 1.38
CA THR A 119 -10.47 -7.47 1.09
C THR A 119 -11.64 -7.73 2.04
N THR A 120 -11.49 -7.43 3.33
CA THR A 120 -12.56 -7.58 4.32
C THR A 120 -13.72 -6.63 4.03
N ALA A 121 -13.44 -5.37 3.68
CA ALA A 121 -14.46 -4.40 3.34
C ALA A 121 -15.19 -4.75 2.03
N THR A 122 -14.46 -5.18 1.01
CA THR A 122 -15.04 -5.64 -0.27
C THR A 122 -16.00 -6.81 -0.07
N LEU A 123 -15.62 -7.80 0.76
CA LEU A 123 -16.49 -8.95 1.07
C LEU A 123 -17.72 -8.57 1.88
N ALA A 124 -17.64 -7.51 2.68
CA ALA A 124 -18.75 -7.01 3.48
C ALA A 124 -19.74 -6.13 2.68
N GLY A 125 -19.46 -5.84 1.39
CA GLY A 125 -20.26 -4.93 0.56
C GLY A 125 -20.27 -3.49 1.09
N ARG A 126 -19.17 -3.05 1.73
CA ARG A 126 -19.02 -1.75 2.40
C ARG A 126 -18.08 -0.81 1.66
#